data_AF-A0A2V9ISC6-F1
#
_entry.id   AF-A0A2V9ISC6-F1
#
_cell.length_a   1.000
_cell.length_b   1.000
_cell.length_c   1.000
_cell.angle_alpha   90.00
_cell.angle_beta   90.00
_cell.angle_gamma   90.00
#
_symmetry.space_group_name_H-M   'P 1'
#
loop_
_entity.id
_entity.type
_entity.pdbx_description
1 polymer ?
#
loop_
_entity_poly.entity_id
_entity_poly.type
_entity_poly.pdbx_seq_one_letter_code
_entity_poly.pdbx_strand_id
1 'polypeptide(L)'
;MDSLEGQYALYVRDRWRATPKLTLNLGLRWELYPNRRRSNGLGIESYDPTTNEALIGGRGGIPRDNGVGWSKKLFAPRVGFAYQLTPSTVIRSGYGITYHSHPWGAQ
;
A
#
# COMPACT_ATOMS: atom_id res chain seq x y z
N MET A 1 6.46 -25.31 0.43
CA MET A 1 5.13 -24.69 0.63
C MET A 1 5.19 -23.35 -0.08
N ASP A 2 4.55 -23.24 -1.24
CA ASP A 2 4.69 -22.04 -2.07
C ASP A 2 3.52 -21.10 -1.76
N SER A 3 3.83 -19.98 -1.14
CA SER A 3 2.92 -18.86 -0.90
C SER A 3 3.13 -17.80 -1.98
N LEU A 4 2.04 -17.47 -2.67
CA LEU A 4 1.99 -16.42 -3.69
C LEU A 4 1.46 -15.13 -3.04
N GLU A 5 2.24 -14.06 -3.14
CA GLU A 5 1.84 -12.71 -2.72
C GLU A 5 1.76 -11.81 -3.96
N GLY A 6 0.57 -11.31 -4.26
CA GLY A 6 0.37 -10.33 -5.32
C GLY A 6 0.49 -8.93 -4.75
N GLN A 7 1.23 -8.04 -5.42
CA GLN A 7 1.30 -6.63 -5.08
C GLN A 7 1.05 -5.81 -6.34
N TYR A 8 0.10 -4.88 -6.27
CA TYR A 8 -0.23 -3.99 -7.38
C TYR A 8 -0.08 -2.54 -6.93
N ALA A 9 0.37 -1.69 -7.83
CA ALA A 9 0.42 -0.26 -7.55
C ALA A 9 0.17 0.56 -8.80
N LEU A 10 -0.51 1.69 -8.62
CA LEU A 10 -0.65 2.74 -9.62
C LEU A 10 0.07 3.98 -9.14
N TYR A 11 0.77 4.67 -10.03
CA TYR A 11 1.51 5.87 -9.70
C TYR A 11 1.25 6.98 -10.69
N VAL A 12 0.94 8.17 -10.18
CA VAL A 12 0.81 9.40 -10.96
C VAL A 12 1.65 10.48 -10.28
N ARG A 13 2.40 11.23 -11.06
CA ARG A 13 3.13 12.41 -10.62
C ARG A 13 2.96 13.51 -11.64
N ASP A 14 2.75 14.72 -11.13
CA ASP A 14 2.82 15.94 -11.89
C ASP A 14 3.85 16.91 -11.28
N ARG A 15 4.59 17.59 -12.15
CA ARG A 15 5.50 18.67 -11.77
C ARG A 15 5.05 19.93 -12.46
N TRP A 16 4.42 20.79 -11.70
CA TRP A 16 3.80 21.99 -12.22
C TRP A 16 4.60 23.23 -11.86
N ARG A 17 5.00 24.00 -12.87
CA ARG A 17 5.62 25.31 -12.68
C ARG A 17 4.51 26.36 -12.59
N ALA A 18 3.98 26.54 -11.38
CA ALA A 18 2.90 27.50 -11.13
C ALA A 18 3.30 28.95 -11.43
N THR A 19 4.56 29.32 -11.16
CA THR A 19 5.13 30.62 -11.53
C THR A 19 6.60 30.47 -11.95
N PRO A 20 7.25 31.50 -12.54
CA PRO A 20 8.68 31.42 -12.85
C PRO A 20 9.56 31.07 -11.64
N LYS A 21 9.13 31.42 -10.42
CA LYS A 21 9.85 31.19 -9.17
C LYS A 21 9.32 30.00 -8.35
N LEU A 22 8.10 29.52 -8.60
CA LEU A 22 7.46 28.45 -7.84
C LEU A 22 7.20 27.22 -8.70
N THR A 23 7.74 26.09 -8.26
CA THR A 23 7.43 24.77 -8.80
C THR A 23 6.80 23.92 -7.71
N LEU A 24 5.68 23.26 -8.04
CA LEU A 24 5.01 22.29 -7.20
C LEU A 24 5.26 20.89 -7.76
N ASN A 25 5.50 19.93 -6.88
CA ASN A 25 5.60 18.51 -7.20
C ASN A 25 4.48 17.79 -6.48
N LEU A 26 3.53 17.25 -7.25
CA LEU A 26 2.38 16.53 -6.74
C LEU A 26 2.49 15.08 -7.18
N GLY A 27 2.32 14.14 -6.27
CA GLY A 27 2.37 12.72 -6.56
C GLY A 27 1.34 11.97 -5.74
N LEU A 28 0.76 10.94 -6.35
CA LEU A 28 -0.12 10.00 -5.68
C LEU A 28 0.25 8.60 -6.12
N ARG A 29 0.51 7.74 -5.13
CA ARG A 29 0.64 6.32 -5.33
C ARG A 29 -0.56 5.63 -4.70
N TRP A 30 -1.17 4.69 -5.41
CA TRP A 30 -2.18 3.81 -4.86
C TRP A 30 -1.62 2.39 -4.84
N GLU A 31 -1.71 1.73 -3.70
CA GLU A 31 -1.16 0.39 -3.50
C GLU A 31 -2.27 -0.60 -3.17
N LEU A 32 -2.08 -1.84 -3.63
CA LEU A 32 -3.00 -2.95 -3.45
C LEU A 32 -2.21 -4.17 -3.02
N TYR A 33 -2.54 -4.69 -1.84
CA TYR A 33 -1.96 -5.91 -1.31
C TYR A 33 -3.05 -6.95 -1.08
N PRO A 34 -3.46 -7.70 -2.12
CA PRO A 34 -4.36 -8.82 -1.95
C PRO A 34 -3.77 -9.90 -1.04
N ASN A 35 -4.66 -10.60 -0.34
CA ASN A 35 -4.30 -11.68 0.56
C ASN A 35 -3.45 -12.75 -0.14
N ARG A 36 -2.42 -13.23 0.59
CA ARG A 36 -1.55 -14.32 0.17
C ARG A 36 -2.38 -15.57 -0.15
N ARG A 37 -1.98 -16.29 -1.19
CA ARG A 37 -2.65 -17.53 -1.63
C ARG A 37 -1.63 -18.67 -1.71
N ARG A 38 -2.08 -19.92 -1.60
CA ARG A 38 -1.24 -21.10 -1.84
C ARG A 38 -1.41 -21.64 -3.25
N SER A 39 -0.39 -22.35 -3.73
CA SER A 39 -0.36 -22.98 -5.06
C SER A 39 -1.50 -23.97 -5.34
N ASN A 40 -2.15 -24.51 -4.32
CA ASN A 40 -3.30 -25.43 -4.43
C ASN A 40 -4.67 -24.74 -4.35
N GLY A 41 -4.73 -23.41 -4.50
CA GLY A 41 -5.98 -22.65 -4.45
C GLY A 41 -6.56 -22.43 -3.05
N LEU A 42 -5.82 -22.83 -2.00
CA LEU A 42 -6.10 -22.52 -0.61
C LEU A 42 -5.65 -21.08 -0.27
N GLY A 43 -6.30 -20.51 0.74
CA GLY A 43 -6.15 -19.12 1.15
C GLY A 43 -5.48 -18.97 2.53
N ILE A 44 -5.89 -17.94 3.27
CA ILE A 44 -5.36 -17.65 4.61
C ILE A 44 -5.76 -18.76 5.58
N GLU A 45 -4.82 -19.13 6.46
CA GLU A 45 -5.06 -20.06 7.55
C GLU A 45 -5.15 -19.29 8.87
N SER A 46 -6.16 -19.59 9.69
CA SER A 46 -6.21 -19.11 11.08
C SER A 46 -6.56 -20.27 12.01
N TYR A 47 -6.19 -20.12 13.28
CA TYR A 47 -6.60 -21.03 14.33
C TYR A 47 -7.72 -20.37 15.14
N ASP A 48 -8.81 -21.09 15.35
CA ASP A 48 -9.89 -20.66 16.24
C ASP A 48 -9.75 -21.36 17.60
N PRO A 49 -9.38 -20.63 18.67
CA PRO A 49 -9.23 -21.22 20.00
C PRO A 49 -10.56 -21.60 20.66
N THR A 50 -11.70 -21.09 20.19
CA THR A 50 -13.03 -21.41 20.76
C THR A 50 -13.53 -22.76 20.26
N THR A 51 -13.28 -23.10 19.01
CA THR A 51 -13.64 -24.38 18.40
C THR A 51 -12.49 -25.39 18.38
N ASN A 52 -11.26 -24.94 18.68
CA ASN A 52 -10.02 -25.74 18.60
C ASN A 52 -9.76 -26.29 17.19
N GLU A 53 -10.12 -25.51 16.16
CA GLU A 53 -10.00 -25.90 14.76
C GLU A 53 -9.00 -25.02 13.99
N ALA A 54 -8.28 -25.64 13.06
CA ALA A 54 -7.46 -24.94 12.09
C ALA A 54 -8.31 -24.64 10.84
N LEU A 55 -8.70 -23.38 10.69
CA LEU A 55 -9.45 -22.88 9.54
C LEU A 55 -8.49 -22.69 8.37
N ILE A 56 -8.81 -23.33 7.24
CA ILE A 56 -8.05 -23.21 6.00
C ILE A 56 -8.95 -22.53 4.97
N GLY A 57 -8.61 -21.31 4.57
CA GLY A 57 -9.36 -20.56 3.58
C GLY A 57 -9.53 -21.36 2.28
N GLY A 58 -10.77 -21.50 1.81
CA GLY A 58 -11.12 -22.29 0.63
C GLY A 58 -11.37 -23.78 0.88
N ARG A 59 -11.40 -24.24 2.14
CA ARG A 59 -11.74 -25.62 2.54
C ARG A 59 -12.86 -25.59 3.60
N GLY A 60 -13.76 -26.58 3.58
CA GLY A 60 -14.80 -26.72 4.61
C GLY A 60 -15.84 -25.60 4.66
N GLY A 61 -16.09 -24.91 3.53
CA GLY A 61 -17.01 -23.77 3.47
C GLY A 61 -16.41 -22.43 3.92
N ILE A 62 -15.14 -22.41 4.35
CA ILE A 62 -14.44 -21.19 4.77
C ILE A 62 -14.05 -20.36 3.55
N PRO A 63 -14.41 -19.05 3.50
CA PRO A 63 -13.94 -18.14 2.46
C PRO A 63 -12.42 -18.10 2.34
N ARG A 64 -11.88 -17.90 1.13
CA ARG A 64 -10.42 -17.92 0.90
C ARG A 64 -9.64 -16.84 1.66
N ASP A 65 -10.27 -15.73 2.00
CA ASP A 65 -9.69 -14.66 2.81
C ASP A 65 -9.89 -14.85 4.31
N ASN A 66 -10.62 -15.90 4.72
CA ASN A 66 -10.90 -16.26 6.10
C ASN A 66 -11.41 -15.07 6.94
N GLY A 67 -12.18 -14.16 6.31
CA GLY A 67 -12.74 -12.96 6.95
C GLY A 67 -11.76 -11.81 7.21
N VAL A 68 -10.46 -11.96 6.93
CA VAL A 68 -9.42 -10.94 7.21
C VAL A 68 -9.57 -9.72 6.28
N GLY A 69 -10.06 -9.92 5.06
CA GLY A 69 -10.15 -8.87 4.05
C GLY A 69 -8.79 -8.26 3.72
N TRP A 70 -8.77 -7.16 2.96
CA TRP A 70 -7.57 -6.35 2.71
C TRP A 70 -7.96 -4.91 2.31
N SER A 71 -7.08 -3.94 2.54
CA SER A 71 -7.39 -2.52 2.33
C SER A 71 -7.25 -2.09 0.87
N LYS A 72 -8.32 -1.51 0.31
CA LYS A 72 -8.34 -0.85 -1.02
C LYS A 72 -7.98 0.63 -0.97
N LYS A 73 -7.70 1.18 0.21
CA LYS A 73 -7.59 2.63 0.46
C LYS A 73 -6.16 3.08 0.74
N LEU A 74 -5.15 2.31 0.34
CA LEU A 74 -3.74 2.63 0.56
C LEU A 74 -3.28 3.69 -0.45
N PHE A 75 -3.68 4.93 -0.20
CA PHE A 75 -3.29 6.11 -0.97
C PHE A 75 -2.10 6.78 -0.29
N ALA A 76 -0.98 6.79 -0.97
CA ALA A 76 0.28 7.39 -0.54
C ALA A 76 0.53 8.71 -1.30
N PRO A 77 -0.06 9.84 -0.83
CA PRO A 77 0.20 11.16 -1.40
C PRO A 77 1.64 11.61 -1.10
N ARG A 78 2.17 12.40 -2.04
CA ARG A 78 3.47 13.05 -1.97
C ARG A 78 3.32 14.47 -2.49
N VAL A 79 3.69 15.45 -1.68
CA VAL A 79 3.59 16.85 -2.02
C VAL A 79 4.92 17.52 -1.74
N GLY A 80 5.40 18.33 -2.66
CA GLY A 80 6.59 19.13 -2.45
C GLY A 80 6.54 20.43 -3.22
N PHE A 81 7.41 21.35 -2.84
CA PHE A 81 7.56 22.62 -3.54
C PHE A 81 9.03 23.00 -3.63
N ALA A 82 9.32 23.82 -4.65
CA ALA A 82 10.57 24.51 -4.81
C ALA A 82 10.27 25.98 -5.10
N TYR A 83 10.80 26.87 -4.27
CA TYR A 83 10.61 28.31 -4.40
C TYR A 83 11.95 29.03 -4.50
N GLN A 84 12.11 29.79 -5.58
CA GLN A 84 13.29 30.62 -5.82
C GLN A 84 13.16 31.94 -5.05
N LEU A 85 13.89 32.05 -3.94
CA LEU A 85 13.90 33.24 -3.09
C LEU A 85 14.70 34.37 -3.72
N THR A 86 15.86 34.05 -4.31
CA THR A 86 16.75 34.98 -5.04
C THR A 86 17.24 34.31 -6.34
N PRO A 87 17.88 35.03 -7.28
CA PRO A 87 18.44 34.41 -8.48
C PRO A 87 19.37 33.21 -8.21
N SER A 88 20.05 33.20 -7.06
CA SER A 88 21.00 32.16 -6.64
C SER A 88 20.48 31.23 -5.53
N THR A 89 19.35 31.53 -4.89
CA THR A 89 18.84 30.76 -3.73
C THR A 89 17.47 30.15 -4.00
N VAL A 90 17.35 28.84 -3.80
CA VAL A 90 16.10 28.08 -3.93
C VAL A 90 15.84 27.26 -2.67
N ILE A 91 14.68 27.48 -2.07
CA ILE A 91 14.17 26.69 -0.95
C ILE A 91 13.36 25.52 -1.49
N ARG A 92 13.60 24.32 -0.98
CA ARG A 92 12.86 23.10 -1.36
C ARG A 92 12.38 22.40 -0.11
N SER A 93 11.15 21.89 -0.16
CA SER A 93 10.61 21.04 0.89
C SER A 93 9.61 20.06 0.30
N GLY A 94 9.34 18.98 1.03
CA GLY A 94 8.37 17.97 0.64
C GLY A 94 7.98 17.05 1.78
N TYR A 95 6.82 16.44 1.61
CA TYR A 95 6.19 15.50 2.53
C TYR A 95 5.57 14.34 1.74
N GLY A 96 5.57 13.16 2.32
CA GLY A 96 4.86 12.02 1.76
C GLY A 96 4.78 10.86 2.74
N ILE A 97 3.80 10.00 2.53
CA ILE A 97 3.62 8.75 3.29
C ILE A 97 3.84 7.55 2.37
N THR A 98 4.16 6.40 2.96
CA THR A 98 4.32 5.11 2.25
C THR A 98 3.77 3.99 3.13
N TYR A 99 3.26 2.95 2.50
CA TYR A 99 2.74 1.78 3.19
C TYR A 99 3.66 0.58 2.98
N HIS A 100 3.63 -0.33 3.95
CA HIS A 100 4.34 -1.59 3.89
C HIS A 100 3.32 -2.72 3.80
N SER A 101 3.60 -3.73 2.96
CA SER A 101 2.68 -4.83 2.70
C SER A 101 2.67 -5.91 3.79
N HIS A 102 3.60 -5.86 4.74
CA HIS A 102 3.76 -6.90 5.75
C HIS A 102 2.65 -6.82 6.82
N PRO A 103 1.80 -7.85 6.97
CA PRO A 103 0.68 -7.81 7.90
C PRO A 103 1.10 -7.93 9.38
N TRP A 104 2.37 -8.21 9.69
CA TRP A 104 2.91 -8.36 11.05
C TRP A 104 4.01 -7.34 11.35
N GLY A 105 3.68 -6.05 11.25
CA GLY A 105 4.67 -4.98 11.45
C GLY A 105 4.08 -3.58 11.63
N ALA A 106 2.92 -3.48 12.27
CA ALA A 106 2.49 -2.25 12.94
C ALA A 106 2.29 -2.58 14.41
N GLN A 107 3.32 -2.31 15.21
CA GLN A 107 3.18 -1.97 16.62
C GLN A 107 3.29 -0.45 16.73
#